data_AF-A0A498DIX7-F1
#
_entry.id   AF-A0A498DIX7-F1
#
_cell.length_a   1.000
_cell.length_b   1.000
_cell.length_c   1.000
_cell.angle_alpha   90.00
_cell.angle_beta   90.00
_cell.angle_gamma   90.00
#
_symmetry.space_group_name_H-M   'P 1'
#
loop_
_entity.id
_entity.type
_entity.pdbx_description
1 polymer ?
#
loop_
_entity_poly.entity_id
_entity_poly.type
_entity_poly.pdbx_seq_one_letter_code
_entity_poly.pdbx_strand_id
1 'polypeptide(L)' 'MSIKPGMLTSEISSLLEENNIIEDAFEFDQYLNENDYSLYVQLGEYTLTSDMSFYEIAETIAN' A
#
# COMPACT_ATOMS: atom_id res chain seq x y z
N MET A 1 5.40 -5.95 -6.64
CA MET A 1 4.52 -4.80 -6.90
C MET A 1 5.39 -3.58 -7.13
N SER A 2 5.11 -2.81 -8.18
CA SER A 2 5.89 -1.64 -8.58
C SER A 2 5.17 -0.36 -8.16
N ILE A 3 5.81 0.49 -7.36
CA ILE A 3 5.33 1.85 -7.04
C ILE A 3 6.12 2.85 -7.89
N LYS A 4 5.39 3.65 -8.68
CA LYS A 4 5.94 4.54 -9.70
C LYS A 4 5.64 6.01 -9.40
N PRO A 5 6.46 6.95 -9.90
CA PRO A 5 6.21 8.37 -9.73
C PRO A 5 4.80 8.76 -10.19
N GLY A 6 4.10 9.51 -9.35
CA GLY A 6 2.77 10.03 -9.64
C GLY A 6 1.61 9.10 -9.29
N MET A 7 1.88 7.89 -8.76
CA MET A 7 0.83 7.02 -8.22
C MET A 7 0.28 7.59 -6.91
N LEU A 8 -1.03 7.55 -6.77
CA LEU A 8 -1.75 7.86 -5.53
C LEU A 8 -1.80 6.62 -4.61
N THR A 9 -1.97 6.84 -3.31
CA THR A 9 -2.17 5.75 -2.33
C THR A 9 -3.41 4.92 -2.63
N SER A 10 -4.44 5.55 -3.19
CA SER A 10 -5.64 4.84 -3.65
C SER A 10 -5.34 3.90 -4.82
N GLU A 11 -4.48 4.28 -5.77
CA GLU A 11 -4.05 3.40 -6.87
C GLU A 11 -3.19 2.24 -6.37
N ILE A 12 -2.32 2.49 -5.39
CA ILE A 12 -1.54 1.44 -4.71
C ILE A 12 -2.49 0.45 -4.02
N SER A 13 -3.48 0.96 -3.29
CA SER A 13 -4.45 0.13 -2.57
C SER A 13 -5.29 -0.71 -3.52
N SER A 14 -5.78 -0.13 -4.62
CA SER A 14 -6.51 -0.87 -5.67
C SER A 14 -5.65 -1.99 -6.27
N LEU A 15 -4.38 -1.74 -6.57
CA LEU A 15 -3.49 -2.77 -7.09
C LEU A 15 -3.27 -3.92 -6.09
N LEU A 16 -3.20 -3.64 -4.80
CA LEU A 16 -3.08 -4.68 -3.77
C LEU A 16 -4.33 -5.55 -3.72
N GLU A 17 -5.52 -4.94 -3.78
CA GLU A 17 -6.81 -5.65 -3.80
C GLU A 17 -6.97 -6.48 -5.09
N GLU A 18 -6.67 -5.90 -6.27
CA GLU A 18 -6.71 -6.61 -7.56
C GLU A 18 -5.80 -7.85 -7.59
N ASN A 19 -4.69 -7.81 -6.84
CA ASN A 19 -3.75 -8.92 -6.71
C ASN A 19 -4.07 -9.85 -5.51
N ASN A 20 -5.20 -9.65 -4.83
CA ASN A 20 -5.64 -10.41 -3.65
C ASN A 20 -4.64 -10.36 -2.48
N ILE A 21 -3.90 -9.26 -2.34
CA ILE A 21 -2.96 -9.02 -1.23
C ILE A 21 -3.70 -8.40 -0.03
N ILE A 22 -4.72 -7.59 -0.29
CA ILE A 22 -5.64 -7.06 0.72
C ILE A 22 -7.08 -7.33 0.31
N GLU A 23 -8.00 -7.28 1.27
CA GLU A 23 -9.43 -7.55 1.01
C GLU A 23 -10.22 -6.29 0.58
N ASP A 24 -9.82 -5.11 1.08
CA ASP A 24 -10.53 -3.85 0.83
C ASP A 24 -9.52 -2.72 0.57
N ALA A 25 -9.48 -2.23 -0.67
CA ALA A 25 -8.62 -1.13 -1.08
C ALA A 25 -8.96 0.19 -0.38
N PHE A 26 -10.24 0.45 -0.09
CA PHE A 26 -10.67 1.68 0.57
C PHE A 26 -10.20 1.69 2.03
N GLU A 27 -10.32 0.56 2.73
CA GLU A 27 -9.85 0.44 4.12
C GLU A 27 -8.34 0.66 4.23
N PHE A 28 -7.56 0.09 3.32
CA PHE A 28 -6.11 0.29 3.31
C PHE A 28 -5.69 1.72 2.93
N ASP A 29 -6.36 2.37 1.98
CA ASP A 29 -6.09 3.78 1.65
C ASP A 29 -6.40 4.69 2.84
N GLN A 30 -7.50 4.45 3.57
CA GLN A 30 -7.77 5.18 4.82
C GLN A 30 -6.68 4.93 5.85
N TYR A 31 -6.26 3.67 6.04
CA TYR A 31 -5.18 3.33 6.96
C TYR A 31 -3.88 4.09 6.67
N LEU A 32 -3.49 4.21 5.40
CA LEU A 32 -2.30 4.97 5.00
C LEU A 32 -2.43 6.47 5.30
N ASN A 33 -3.61 7.05 5.12
CA ASN A 33 -3.85 8.47 5.37
C ASN A 33 -3.97 8.80 6.87
N GLU A 34 -4.66 7.98 7.64
CA GLU A 34 -4.86 8.20 9.08
C GLU A 34 -3.57 8.03 9.89
N ASN A 35 -2.62 7.25 9.39
CA ASN A 35 -1.32 7.00 10.03
C ASN A 35 -0.16 7.77 9.36
N ASP A 36 -0.45 8.77 8.53
CA ASP A 36 0.53 9.61 7.81
C ASP A 36 1.48 8.86 6.84
N TYR A 37 1.33 7.55 6.65
CA TYR A 37 2.14 6.75 5.72
C TYR A 37 2.05 7.25 4.28
N SER A 38 0.92 7.86 3.89
CA SER A 38 0.72 8.44 2.56
C SER A 38 1.79 9.47 2.17
N LEU A 39 2.41 10.13 3.16
CA LEU A 39 3.47 11.13 2.95
C LEU A 39 4.85 10.52 2.74
N TYR A 40 5.03 9.24 3.10
CA TYR A 40 6.33 8.56 3.15
C TYR A 40 6.49 7.42 2.15
N VAL A 41 5.44 7.11 1.37
CA VAL A 41 5.48 6.05 0.36
C VAL A 41 6.68 6.24 -0.59
N GLN A 42 7.49 5.19 -0.71
CA GLN A 42 8.70 5.18 -1.49
C GLN A 42 8.47 4.53 -2.86
N LEU A 43 9.24 4.99 -3.84
CA LEU A 43 9.26 4.41 -5.18
C LEU A 43 10.12 3.14 -5.18
N GLY A 44 9.64 2.06 -5.80
CA GLY A 44 10.39 0.82 -5.83
C GLY A 44 9.59 -0.41 -6.22
N GLU A 45 10.24 -1.56 -6.07
CA GLU A 45 9.63 -2.89 -6.24
C GLU A 45 9.57 -3.58 -4.88
N TYR A 46 8.37 -4.01 -4.51
CA TYR A 46 8.09 -4.64 -3.21
C TYR A 46 7.52 -6.05 -3.39
N THR A 47 7.94 -6.96 -2.52
CA THR A 47 7.31 -8.29 -2.38
C THR A 47 6.33 -8.24 -1.22
N LEU A 48 5.04 -8.22 -1.56
CA LEU A 48 3.93 -8.13 -0.61
C LEU A 48 3.06 -9.38 -0.78
N THR A 49 2.49 -9.88 0.32
CA THR A 49 1.72 -11.12 0.35
C THR A 49 0.45 -10.94 1.16
N SER A 50 -0.58 -11.74 0.88
CA SER A 50 -1.86 -11.73 1.61
C SER A 50 -1.74 -12.08 3.11
N ASP A 51 -0.61 -12.64 3.54
CA ASP A 51 -0.35 -12.94 4.94
C ASP A 51 0.09 -11.69 5.75
N MET A 52 0.41 -10.57 5.07
CA MET A 52 0.84 -9.34 5.73
C MET A 52 -0.37 -8.53 6.21
N SER A 53 -0.26 -7.97 7.41
CA SER A 53 -1.18 -6.96 7.93
C SER A 53 -1.01 -5.62 7.22
N PHE A 54 -2.01 -4.73 7.35
CA PHE A 54 -1.92 -3.36 6.85
C PHE A 54 -0.70 -2.62 7.41
N TYR A 55 -0.36 -2.86 8.67
CA TYR A 55 0.85 -2.32 9.28
C TYR A 55 2.12 -2.79 8.57
N GLU A 56 2.26 -4.10 8.34
CA GLU A 56 3.45 -4.66 7.67
C GLU A 56 3.57 -4.18 6.23
N ILE A 57 2.45 -4.07 5.50
CA ILE A 57 2.43 -3.53 4.14
C ILE A 57 2.85 -2.05 4.16
N ALA A 58 2.27 -1.24 5.04
CA ALA A 58 2.57 0.18 5.14
C ALA A 58 4.04 0.43 5.50
N GLU A 59 4.56 -0.27 6.52
CA GLU A 59 5.98 -0.20 6.88
C GLU A 59 6.89 -0.59 5.72
N THR A 60 6.52 -1.63 4.96
CA THR A 60 7.32 -2.12 3.84
C THR A 60 7.44 -1.08 2.72
N ILE A 61 6.39 -0.30 2.46
CA ILE A 61 6.37 0.67 1.35
C ILE A 61 6.71 2.09 1.77
N ALA A 62 6.78 2.40 3.06
CA ALA A 62 6.93 3.77 3.57
C ALA A 62 8.12 4.00 4.52
N ASN A 63 8.90 2.97 4.86
CA ASN A 63 10.11 3.04 5.69
C ASN A 63 11.35 2.63 4.90
#